data_AF-A0A5M5BU01-F1
#
_entry.id   AF-A0A5M5BU01-F1
#
_cell.length_a   1.000
_cell.length_b   1.000
_cell.length_c   1.000
_cell.angle_alpha   90.00
_cell.angle_beta   90.00
_cell.angle_gamma   90.00
#
_symmetry.space_group_name_H-M   'P 1'
#
loop_
_entity.id
_entity.type
_entity.pdbx_description
1 polymer ?
#
loop_
_entity_poly.entity_id
_entity_poly.type
_entity_poly.pdbx_seq_one_letter_code
_entity_poly.pdbx_strand_id
1 'polypeptide(L)'
;DQENPIGKVISYNKEIELTVKGTYADIPENATVRPDAVISLPTVWSRGWGNYSWRGGDSWIAFIRFRPGADKSVVNARLNDLIKKYRPAEDQKVVGYTAFVKPIRDVYREEPDVKRMRNIMSILGIIILFIATLNYVLISISSLSYRAKAIGVHKCSGAGSGKILGMFLLETAIIILFALLLMGLILLNFRDFIEDTTAVELGALFSLDRLWVPLLTVAILFLIGGALPGRIFARIPVSQVFRRYTEGKKGWKRPLLFVQFAGVAFICGLMYVVMLQYYYVLNKDLGYNPKRVVVANTDFGNKENQDYALTFFRGLPYVESVSSADSHPVYSYSGTMIQDESGQSLFSSRFCEMMEDYPKMMGMVMKEGRMPRNENEVAINETYGEWMHWGTELLNRTVYNSGYVCKVVGVIKDFRIGNFTNPQAPFILMSTKNFGNCVHVRLKEPFAENLQKLNKVSADAFPDKTVDFRSMEQMIKESYNSLLSSAPSNGN
;
A
#
# COMPACT_ATOMS: atom_id res chain seq x y z
N ASP A 1 -13.29 -28.17 -14.28
CA ASP A 1 -13.02 -28.07 -15.72
C ASP A 1 -11.56 -27.77 -15.98
N GLN A 2 -10.83 -28.71 -16.59
CA GLN A 2 -9.39 -28.62 -16.92
C GLN A 2 -9.21 -28.54 -18.45
N GLU A 3 -9.89 -27.59 -19.10
CA GLU A 3 -9.58 -27.36 -20.51
C GLU A 3 -8.19 -26.70 -20.60
N ASN A 4 -7.32 -27.24 -21.45
CA ASN A 4 -5.99 -26.69 -21.64
C ASN A 4 -6.12 -25.27 -22.25
N PRO A 5 -5.67 -24.21 -21.55
CA PRO A 5 -5.82 -22.84 -22.04
C PRO A 5 -4.85 -22.52 -23.19
N ILE A 6 -3.82 -23.34 -23.42
CA ILE A 6 -2.80 -23.08 -24.44
C ILE A 6 -3.44 -23.13 -25.83
N GLY A 7 -3.18 -22.10 -26.64
CA GLY A 7 -3.72 -21.94 -27.99
C GLY A 7 -5.09 -21.23 -28.04
N LYS A 8 -5.75 -21.03 -26.89
CA LYS A 8 -6.97 -20.23 -26.81
C LYS A 8 -6.63 -18.74 -27.00
N VAL A 9 -7.59 -17.99 -27.52
CA VAL A 9 -7.48 -16.54 -27.70
C VAL A 9 -8.22 -15.86 -26.56
N ILE A 10 -7.55 -14.91 -25.90
CA ILE A 10 -8.13 -14.00 -24.92
C ILE A 10 -8.16 -12.60 -25.52
N SER A 11 -9.17 -11.81 -25.15
CA SER A 11 -9.28 -10.43 -25.60
C SER A 11 -8.85 -9.49 -24.48
N TYR A 12 -7.81 -8.69 -24.73
CA TYR A 12 -7.36 -7.62 -23.85
C TYR A 12 -8.02 -6.32 -24.26
N ASN A 13 -8.76 -5.70 -23.33
CA ASN A 13 -9.57 -4.49 -23.51
C ASN A 13 -10.60 -4.54 -24.64
N LYS A 14 -10.91 -5.73 -25.19
CA LYS A 14 -11.70 -5.94 -26.42
C LYS A 14 -11.07 -5.44 -27.72
N GLU A 15 -9.85 -4.93 -27.64
CA GLU A 15 -9.14 -4.34 -28.77
C GLU A 15 -8.01 -5.25 -29.28
N ILE A 16 -7.46 -6.09 -28.39
CA ILE A 16 -6.31 -6.92 -28.71
C ILE A 16 -6.61 -8.38 -28.43
N GLU A 17 -6.64 -9.17 -29.48
CA GLU A 17 -6.61 -10.62 -29.38
C GLU A 17 -5.19 -11.10 -29.07
N LEU A 18 -5.05 -11.84 -27.98
CA LEU A 18 -3.81 -12.45 -27.52
C LEU A 18 -3.97 -13.96 -27.45
N THR A 19 -3.05 -14.71 -28.04
CA THR A 19 -3.04 -16.16 -27.93
C THR A 19 -2.27 -16.59 -26.68
N VAL A 20 -2.88 -17.46 -25.85
CA VAL A 20 -2.21 -18.06 -24.70
C VAL A 20 -1.12 -19.01 -25.19
N LYS A 21 0.15 -18.65 -24.96
CA LYS A 21 1.33 -19.45 -25.37
C LYS A 21 1.80 -20.43 -24.31
N GLY A 22 1.42 -20.24 -23.06
CA GLY A 22 1.84 -21.09 -21.95
C GLY A 22 1.26 -20.63 -20.62
N THR A 23 1.42 -21.46 -19.61
CA THR A 23 1.08 -21.20 -18.22
C THR A 23 2.35 -21.32 -17.37
N TYR A 24 2.44 -20.56 -16.29
CA TYR A 24 3.53 -20.68 -15.31
C TYR A 24 2.99 -21.20 -13.98
N ALA A 25 3.88 -21.81 -13.19
CA ALA A 25 3.56 -22.20 -11.82
C ALA A 25 3.22 -20.95 -11.00
N ASP A 26 2.26 -21.06 -10.09
CA ASP A 26 1.81 -19.93 -9.29
C ASP A 26 2.97 -19.30 -8.52
N ILE A 27 2.97 -17.97 -8.51
CA ILE A 27 4.01 -17.16 -7.88
C ILE A 27 3.60 -16.98 -6.41
N PRO A 28 4.49 -17.26 -5.44
CA PRO A 28 4.14 -17.19 -4.03
C PRO A 28 3.71 -15.78 -3.63
N GLU A 29 2.83 -15.68 -2.63
CA GLU A 29 2.26 -14.40 -2.19
C GLU A 29 3.30 -13.36 -1.76
N ASN A 30 4.48 -13.81 -1.29
CA ASN A 30 5.56 -12.93 -0.85
C ASN A 30 6.49 -12.47 -1.99
N ALA A 31 6.07 -12.60 -3.25
CA ALA A 31 6.81 -12.11 -4.41
C ALA A 31 6.61 -10.60 -4.62
N THR A 32 7.66 -9.93 -5.10
CA THR A 32 7.61 -8.49 -5.43
C THR A 32 6.72 -8.17 -6.62
N VAL A 33 6.58 -9.11 -7.56
CA VAL A 33 5.74 -8.96 -8.77
C VAL A 33 4.96 -10.25 -8.95
N ARG A 34 3.63 -10.15 -8.96
CA ARG A 34 2.70 -11.27 -9.10
C ARG A 34 1.65 -10.94 -10.18
N PRO A 35 2.03 -11.00 -11.47
CA PRO A 35 1.08 -10.71 -12.54
C PRO A 35 0.14 -11.90 -12.73
N ASP A 36 -1.11 -11.63 -13.14
CA ASP A 36 -2.07 -12.66 -13.57
C ASP A 36 -1.78 -13.16 -14.98
N ALA A 37 -1.21 -12.29 -15.82
CA ALA A 37 -0.76 -12.61 -17.18
C ALA A 37 0.47 -11.78 -17.57
N VAL A 38 1.26 -12.30 -18.50
CA VAL A 38 2.43 -11.60 -19.05
C VAL A 38 2.34 -11.50 -20.56
N ILE A 39 2.60 -10.31 -21.09
CA ILE A 39 2.64 -10.01 -22.52
C ILE A 39 4.08 -9.62 -22.89
N SER A 40 4.53 -10.02 -24.08
CA SER A 40 5.89 -9.71 -24.52
C SER A 40 6.06 -8.21 -24.77
N LEU A 41 7.18 -7.63 -24.32
CA LEU A 41 7.51 -6.22 -24.59
C LEU A 41 7.51 -5.86 -26.09
N PRO A 42 8.00 -6.72 -27.02
CA PRO A 42 7.85 -6.45 -28.46
C PRO A 42 6.40 -6.27 -28.92
N THR A 43 5.45 -7.04 -28.36
CA THR A 43 4.01 -6.87 -28.65
C THR A 43 3.53 -5.48 -28.23
N VAL A 44 3.94 -5.03 -27.05
CA VAL A 44 3.61 -3.71 -26.49
C VAL A 44 4.23 -2.59 -27.36
N TRP A 45 5.53 -2.66 -27.64
CA TRP A 45 6.24 -1.64 -28.42
C TRP A 45 5.80 -1.55 -29.88
N SER A 46 5.44 -2.68 -30.50
CA SER A 46 4.90 -2.67 -31.88
C SER A 46 3.60 -1.87 -32.03
N ARG A 47 2.92 -1.59 -30.91
CA ARG A 47 1.69 -0.79 -30.84
C ARG A 47 1.95 0.65 -30.43
N GLY A 48 3.21 1.06 -30.28
CA GLY A 48 3.58 2.37 -29.75
C GLY A 48 3.28 2.53 -28.26
N TRP A 49 3.04 1.43 -27.54
CA TRP A 49 2.73 1.48 -26.12
C TRP A 49 4.00 1.53 -25.28
N GLY A 50 4.04 2.48 -24.34
CA GLY A 50 5.15 2.66 -23.42
C GLY A 50 6.42 3.17 -24.09
N ASN A 51 7.19 3.95 -23.34
CA ASN A 51 8.48 4.46 -23.78
C ASN A 51 9.59 3.52 -23.30
N TYR A 52 10.56 3.18 -24.15
CA TYR A 52 11.74 2.38 -23.81
C TYR A 52 13.05 3.12 -24.08
N SER A 53 12.97 4.42 -24.41
CA SER A 53 14.15 5.26 -24.66
C SER A 53 14.81 5.69 -23.36
N TRP A 54 16.05 6.20 -23.47
CA TRP A 54 16.75 6.85 -22.36
C TRP A 54 16.09 8.16 -21.90
N ARG A 55 15.08 8.66 -22.63
CA ARG A 55 14.31 9.87 -22.34
C ARG A 55 12.88 9.48 -21.94
N GLY A 56 12.73 8.84 -20.78
CA GLY A 56 11.43 8.50 -20.19
C GLY A 56 11.02 7.02 -20.22
N GLY A 57 11.94 6.11 -20.57
CA GLY A 57 11.76 4.66 -20.44
C GLY A 57 12.22 4.09 -19.09
N ASP A 58 12.44 4.94 -18.09
CA ASP A 58 12.81 4.57 -16.71
C ASP A 58 11.61 4.10 -15.86
N SER A 59 10.41 4.08 -16.45
CA SER A 59 9.17 3.59 -15.82
C SER A 59 9.09 2.06 -15.72
N TRP A 60 9.98 1.31 -16.38
CA TRP A 60 10.00 -0.14 -16.34
C TRP A 60 10.87 -0.70 -15.21
N ILE A 61 10.32 -1.60 -14.41
CA ILE A 61 11.09 -2.34 -13.40
C ILE A 61 11.94 -3.41 -14.11
N ALA A 62 13.26 -3.31 -13.96
CA ALA A 62 14.20 -4.23 -14.58
C ALA A 62 14.72 -5.28 -13.58
N PHE A 63 14.71 -6.56 -14.00
CA PHE A 63 15.25 -7.68 -13.22
C PHE A 63 16.46 -8.28 -13.93
N ILE A 64 17.53 -8.51 -13.17
CA ILE A 64 18.77 -9.12 -13.71
C ILE A 64 19.07 -10.38 -12.90
N ARG A 65 19.13 -11.54 -13.59
CA ARG A 65 19.54 -12.80 -12.99
C ARG A 65 21.04 -13.01 -13.18
N PHE A 66 21.76 -13.14 -12.09
CA PHE A 66 23.19 -13.42 -12.11
C PHE A 66 23.50 -14.89 -12.34
N ARG A 67 24.65 -15.17 -12.96
CA ARG A 67 25.21 -16.52 -13.00
C ARG A 67 25.63 -16.94 -11.59
N PRO A 68 25.59 -18.24 -11.24
CA PRO A 68 26.10 -18.72 -9.97
C PRO A 68 27.54 -18.25 -9.73
N GLY A 69 27.81 -17.70 -8.54
CA GLY A 69 29.13 -17.18 -8.14
C GLY A 69 29.48 -15.76 -8.62
N ALA A 70 28.60 -15.07 -9.34
CA ALA A 70 28.85 -13.68 -9.73
C ALA A 70 28.75 -12.71 -8.54
N ASP A 71 29.71 -11.78 -8.44
CA ASP A 71 29.73 -10.76 -7.40
C ASP A 71 29.03 -9.47 -7.84
N LYS A 72 28.06 -9.02 -7.04
CA LYS A 72 27.34 -7.75 -7.22
C LYS A 72 28.25 -6.53 -7.17
N SER A 73 29.33 -6.58 -6.38
CA SER A 73 30.27 -5.46 -6.25
C SER A 73 30.95 -5.17 -7.59
N VAL A 74 31.34 -6.22 -8.32
CA VAL A 74 31.96 -6.16 -9.63
C VAL A 74 30.98 -5.63 -10.68
N VAL A 75 29.72 -6.07 -10.64
CA VAL A 75 28.69 -5.56 -11.56
C VAL A 75 28.42 -4.08 -11.31
N ASN A 76 28.23 -3.66 -10.05
CA ASN A 76 28.02 -2.27 -9.70
C ASN A 76 29.20 -1.37 -10.10
N ALA A 77 30.44 -1.85 -9.94
CA ALA A 77 31.64 -1.11 -10.34
C ALA A 77 31.68 -0.82 -11.85
N ARG A 78 31.12 -1.71 -12.68
CA ARG A 78 31.12 -1.59 -14.15
C ARG A 78 29.85 -0.98 -14.73
N LEU A 79 28.78 -0.89 -13.93
CA LEU A 79 27.46 -0.49 -14.42
C LEU A 79 27.44 0.95 -14.94
N ASN A 80 28.14 1.86 -14.25
CA ASN A 80 28.26 3.25 -14.67
C ASN A 80 28.95 3.38 -16.04
N ASP A 81 30.02 2.61 -16.27
CA ASP A 81 30.72 2.63 -17.57
C ASP A 81 29.86 2.01 -18.68
N LEU A 82 29.06 0.99 -18.35
CA LEU A 82 28.11 0.39 -19.27
C LEU A 82 27.01 1.39 -19.69
N ILE A 83 26.45 2.14 -18.73
CA ILE A 83 25.46 3.18 -19.00
C ILE A 83 26.07 4.28 -19.88
N LYS A 84 27.28 4.75 -19.56
CA LYS A 84 28.00 5.75 -20.38
C LYS A 84 28.30 5.24 -21.79
N LYS A 85 28.54 3.95 -21.98
CA LYS A 85 28.83 3.38 -23.30
C LYS A 85 27.60 3.30 -24.20
N TYR A 86 26.44 2.93 -23.65
CA TYR A 86 25.23 2.66 -24.44
C TYR A 86 24.21 3.81 -24.47
N ARG A 87 24.34 4.79 -23.58
CA ARG A 87 23.49 5.99 -23.61
C ARG A 87 23.97 6.94 -24.72
N PRO A 88 23.08 7.43 -25.60
CA PRO A 88 23.43 8.41 -26.62
C PRO A 88 24.11 9.64 -26.03
N ALA A 89 25.12 10.18 -26.71
CA ALA A 89 25.92 11.32 -26.20
C ALA A 89 25.07 12.57 -25.94
N GLU A 90 24.00 12.77 -26.71
CA GLU A 90 23.03 13.86 -26.50
C GLU A 90 22.29 13.69 -25.17
N ASP A 91 21.81 12.48 -24.86
CA ASP A 91 21.09 12.20 -23.63
C ASP A 91 22.00 12.32 -22.40
N GLN A 92 23.29 12.01 -22.52
CA GLN A 92 24.26 12.14 -21.43
C GLN A 92 24.43 13.59 -20.96
N LYS A 93 24.24 14.57 -21.88
CA LYS A 93 24.35 16.00 -21.57
C LYS A 93 23.11 16.53 -20.85
N VAL A 94 21.97 15.84 -20.93
CA VAL A 94 20.69 16.33 -20.40
C VAL A 94 20.45 15.88 -18.97
N VAL A 95 20.73 14.61 -18.65
CA VAL A 95 20.47 14.02 -17.32
C VAL A 95 21.60 13.07 -16.91
N GLY A 96 22.14 13.26 -15.71
CA GLY A 96 23.03 12.28 -15.08
C GLY A 96 22.25 11.03 -14.64
N TYR A 97 22.80 9.85 -14.88
CA TYR A 97 22.16 8.59 -14.50
C TYR A 97 23.10 7.77 -13.63
N THR A 98 22.60 7.38 -12.47
CA THR A 98 23.30 6.46 -11.57
C THR A 98 22.38 5.26 -11.37
N ALA A 99 22.89 4.07 -11.70
CA ALA A 99 22.19 2.83 -11.41
C ALA A 99 23.06 1.96 -10.53
N PHE A 100 22.42 1.12 -9.74
CA PHE A 100 23.05 0.07 -8.98
C PHE A 100 22.09 -1.11 -8.89
N VAL A 101 22.64 -2.32 -8.87
CA VAL A 101 21.88 -3.53 -8.60
C VAL A 101 21.79 -3.75 -7.09
N LYS A 102 20.60 -4.14 -6.64
CA LYS A 102 20.36 -4.64 -5.28
C LYS A 102 19.73 -6.03 -5.35
N PRO A 103 19.99 -6.91 -4.36
CA PRO A 103 19.22 -8.13 -4.21
C PRO A 103 17.73 -7.79 -4.11
N ILE A 104 16.88 -8.52 -4.87
CA ILE A 104 15.43 -8.27 -4.93
C ILE A 104 14.76 -8.23 -3.54
N ARG A 105 15.21 -9.09 -2.63
CA ARG A 105 14.73 -9.14 -1.24
C ARG A 105 14.99 -7.85 -0.47
N ASP A 106 16.13 -7.21 -0.73
CA ASP A 106 16.55 -6.03 0.02
C ASP A 106 15.84 -4.78 -0.49
N VAL A 107 15.45 -4.73 -1.77
CA VAL A 107 14.64 -3.63 -2.33
C VAL A 107 13.36 -3.44 -1.51
N TYR A 108 12.51 -4.47 -1.45
CA TYR A 108 11.25 -4.39 -0.71
C TYR A 108 11.46 -4.19 0.81
N ARG A 109 12.45 -4.86 1.41
CA ARG A 109 12.69 -4.81 2.86
C ARG A 109 13.25 -3.46 3.34
N GLU A 110 13.99 -2.76 2.47
CA GLU A 110 14.59 -1.47 2.77
C GLU A 110 13.69 -0.29 2.44
N GLU A 111 12.58 -0.52 1.72
CA GLU A 111 11.58 0.52 1.48
C GLU A 111 11.18 1.19 2.81
N PRO A 112 11.27 2.53 2.92
CA PRO A 112 11.09 3.24 4.19
C PRO A 112 9.76 2.92 4.88
N ASP A 113 8.69 2.81 4.10
CA ASP A 113 7.35 2.53 4.60
C ASP A 113 7.20 1.08 5.07
N VAL A 114 7.71 0.11 4.30
CA VAL A 114 7.73 -1.30 4.69
C VAL A 114 8.57 -1.51 5.96
N LYS A 115 9.74 -0.86 6.04
CA LYS A 115 10.62 -0.90 7.20
C LYS A 115 9.94 -0.31 8.44
N ARG A 116 9.24 0.82 8.29
CA ARG A 116 8.48 1.46 9.37
C ARG A 116 7.33 0.57 9.83
N MET A 117 6.53 0.06 8.90
CA MET A 117 5.41 -0.84 9.17
C MET A 117 5.89 -2.10 9.90
N ARG A 118 6.93 -2.77 9.39
CA ARG A 118 7.54 -3.94 10.03
C ARG A 118 7.95 -3.64 11.47
N ASN A 119 8.64 -2.52 11.70
CA ASN A 119 9.08 -2.15 13.03
C ASN A 119 7.89 -1.89 13.98
N ILE A 120 6.86 -1.18 13.52
CA ILE A 120 5.64 -0.92 14.31
C ILE A 120 4.94 -2.25 14.64
N MET A 121 4.72 -3.11 13.66
CA MET A 121 4.07 -4.42 13.84
C MET A 121 4.88 -5.32 14.78
N SER A 122 6.21 -5.35 14.65
CA SER A 122 7.08 -6.12 15.55
C SER A 122 7.02 -5.60 16.99
N ILE A 123 7.09 -4.28 17.19
CA ILE A 123 6.98 -3.67 18.52
C ILE A 123 5.60 -3.97 19.13
N LEU A 124 4.53 -3.79 18.35
CA LEU A 124 3.17 -4.06 18.78
C LEU A 124 2.99 -5.53 19.19
N GLY A 125 3.45 -6.47 18.35
CA GLY A 125 3.39 -7.90 18.63
C GLY A 125 4.13 -8.29 19.92
N ILE A 126 5.34 -7.75 20.12
CA ILE A 126 6.13 -7.99 21.35
C ILE A 126 5.41 -7.43 22.58
N ILE A 127 4.87 -6.20 22.50
CA ILE A 127 4.14 -5.58 23.62
C ILE A 127 2.88 -6.39 23.96
N ILE A 128 2.10 -6.81 22.96
CA ILE A 128 0.90 -7.63 23.18
C ILE A 128 1.26 -8.96 23.83
N LEU A 129 2.28 -9.67 23.31
CA LEU A 129 2.76 -10.91 23.89
C LEU A 129 3.21 -10.72 25.35
N PHE A 130 3.93 -9.63 25.63
CA PHE A 130 4.40 -9.30 26.96
C PHE A 130 3.23 -9.03 27.92
N ILE A 131 2.28 -8.17 27.54
CA ILE A 131 1.10 -7.84 28.34
C ILE A 131 0.27 -9.10 28.63
N ALA A 132 0.01 -9.93 27.61
CA ALA A 132 -0.74 -11.17 27.76
C ALA A 132 -0.05 -12.15 28.73
N THR A 133 1.26 -12.32 28.58
CA THR A 133 2.07 -13.18 29.46
C THR A 133 2.05 -12.68 30.89
N LEU A 134 2.28 -11.37 31.11
CA LEU A 134 2.26 -10.78 32.44
C LEU A 134 0.89 -10.86 33.10
N ASN A 135 -0.18 -10.68 32.33
CA ASN A 135 -1.54 -10.83 32.83
C ASN A 135 -1.81 -12.26 33.29
N TYR A 136 -1.43 -13.26 32.51
CA TYR A 136 -1.57 -14.66 32.91
C TYR A 136 -0.75 -14.97 34.17
N VAL A 137 0.50 -14.51 34.25
CA VAL A 137 1.36 -14.66 35.44
C VAL A 137 0.70 -14.00 36.66
N LEU A 138 0.11 -12.82 36.52
CA LEU A 138 -0.58 -12.13 37.60
C LEU A 138 -1.81 -12.90 38.08
N ILE A 139 -2.64 -13.41 37.16
CA ILE A 139 -3.81 -14.24 37.50
C ILE A 139 -3.36 -15.51 38.22
N SER A 140 -2.37 -16.21 37.67
CA SER A 140 -1.81 -17.44 38.24
C SER A 140 -1.28 -17.21 39.65
N ILE A 141 -0.51 -16.15 39.87
CA ILE A 141 0.04 -15.83 41.20
C ILE A 141 -1.03 -15.23 42.13
N SER A 142 -2.08 -14.60 41.62
CA SER A 142 -3.20 -14.16 42.48
C SER A 142 -4.02 -15.32 43.02
N SER A 143 -4.04 -16.46 42.32
CA SER A 143 -4.63 -17.72 42.82
C SER A 143 -3.79 -18.41 43.91
N LEU A 144 -2.59 -17.89 44.21
CA LEU A 144 -1.63 -18.47 45.15
C LEU A 144 -2.21 -18.68 46.55
N SER A 145 -2.93 -17.69 47.07
CA SER A 145 -3.52 -17.73 48.41
C SER A 145 -4.57 -18.85 48.56
N TYR A 146 -5.30 -19.15 47.48
CA TYR A 146 -6.30 -20.23 47.45
C TYR A 146 -5.64 -21.61 47.34
N ARG A 147 -4.58 -21.72 46.52
CA ARG A 147 -3.90 -22.99 46.22
C ARG A 147 -2.82 -23.37 47.24
N ALA A 148 -2.35 -22.43 48.07
CA ALA A 148 -1.28 -22.66 49.04
C ALA A 148 -1.57 -23.81 50.01
N LYS A 149 -2.82 -23.95 50.47
CA LYS A 149 -3.23 -25.04 51.39
C LYS A 149 -3.11 -26.42 50.71
N ALA A 150 -3.60 -26.55 49.48
CA ALA A 150 -3.52 -27.79 48.71
C ALA A 150 -2.07 -28.23 48.46
N ILE A 151 -1.20 -27.27 48.10
CA ILE A 151 0.22 -27.52 47.87
C ILE A 151 0.92 -27.96 49.15
N GLY A 152 0.58 -27.34 50.29
CA GLY A 152 1.07 -27.76 51.60
C GLY A 152 0.69 -29.21 51.93
N VAL A 153 -0.56 -29.61 51.65
CA VAL A 153 -1.03 -31.00 51.85
C VAL A 153 -0.24 -31.98 50.97
N HIS A 154 0.00 -31.65 49.70
CA HIS A 154 0.83 -32.48 48.83
C HIS A 154 2.28 -32.60 49.32
N LYS A 155 2.87 -31.52 49.86
CA LYS A 155 4.21 -31.58 50.48
C LYS A 155 4.24 -32.44 51.73
N CYS A 156 3.24 -32.36 52.61
CA CYS A 156 3.09 -33.27 53.75
C CYS A 156 3.01 -34.74 53.31
N SER A 157 2.41 -34.98 52.14
CA SER A 157 2.26 -36.30 51.53
C SER A 157 3.50 -36.76 50.74
N GLY A 158 4.64 -36.07 50.86
CA GLY A 158 5.91 -36.45 50.24
C GLY A 158 6.16 -35.87 48.84
N ALA A 159 5.36 -34.91 48.36
CA ALA A 159 5.64 -34.24 47.09
C ALA A 159 6.83 -33.27 47.22
N GLY A 160 7.95 -33.59 46.57
CA GLY A 160 9.09 -32.68 46.43
C GLY A 160 8.78 -31.48 45.53
N SER A 161 9.63 -30.44 45.60
CA SER A 161 9.49 -29.20 44.83
C SER A 161 9.40 -29.42 43.31
N GLY A 162 10.06 -30.45 42.78
CA GLY A 162 9.99 -30.83 41.36
C GLY A 162 8.63 -31.38 40.93
N LYS A 163 7.98 -32.20 41.77
CA LYS A 163 6.64 -32.74 41.48
C LYS A 163 5.58 -31.62 41.44
N ILE A 164 5.70 -30.65 42.34
CA ILE A 164 4.81 -29.48 42.37
C ILE A 164 5.01 -28.60 41.15
N LEU A 165 6.26 -28.35 40.75
CA LEU A 165 6.55 -27.64 39.51
C LEU A 165 5.96 -28.37 38.29
N GLY A 166 6.12 -29.70 38.21
CA GLY A 166 5.56 -30.53 37.14
C GLY A 166 4.03 -30.45 37.05
N MET A 167 3.31 -30.47 38.18
CA MET A 167 1.85 -30.28 38.21
C MET A 167 1.44 -28.93 37.61
N PHE A 168 2.12 -27.84 37.99
CA PHE A 168 1.82 -26.50 37.46
C PHE A 168 2.15 -26.36 35.97
N LEU A 169 3.25 -26.97 35.52
CA LEU A 169 3.59 -27.01 34.10
C LEU A 169 2.54 -27.80 33.32
N LEU A 170 2.07 -28.95 33.83
CA LEU A 170 0.99 -29.72 33.20
C LEU A 170 -0.31 -28.91 33.11
N GLU A 171 -0.71 -28.24 34.20
CA GLU A 171 -1.90 -27.39 34.21
C GLU A 171 -1.78 -26.26 33.17
N THR A 172 -0.62 -25.61 33.10
CA THR A 172 -0.35 -24.56 32.10
C THR A 172 -0.38 -25.13 30.68
N ALA A 173 0.16 -26.33 30.44
CA ALA A 173 0.11 -27.00 29.14
C ALA A 173 -1.33 -27.29 28.71
N ILE A 174 -2.18 -27.76 29.62
CA ILE A 174 -3.60 -28.03 29.37
C ILE A 174 -4.34 -26.73 29.01
N ILE A 175 -4.09 -25.64 29.75
CA ILE A 175 -4.70 -24.33 29.46
C ILE A 175 -4.27 -23.84 28.08
N ILE A 176 -2.98 -23.94 27.73
CA ILE A 176 -2.48 -23.56 26.42
C ILE A 176 -3.09 -24.44 25.32
N LEU A 177 -3.24 -25.74 25.54
CA LEU A 177 -3.89 -26.65 24.59
C LEU A 177 -5.33 -26.21 24.31
N PHE A 178 -6.13 -25.92 25.34
CA PHE A 178 -7.49 -25.41 25.16
C PHE A 178 -7.53 -24.04 24.47
N ALA A 179 -6.57 -23.17 24.78
CA ALA A 179 -6.45 -21.88 24.09
C ALA A 179 -6.12 -22.05 22.60
N LEU A 180 -5.26 -23.01 22.23
CA LEU A 180 -4.94 -23.34 20.84
C LEU A 180 -6.15 -23.96 20.11
N LEU A 181 -6.92 -24.82 20.77
CA LEU A 181 -8.16 -25.36 20.20
C LEU A 181 -9.18 -24.26 19.94
N LEU A 182 -9.37 -23.36 20.90
CA LEU A 182 -10.26 -22.21 20.76
C LEU A 182 -9.79 -21.26 19.65
N MET A 183 -8.48 -21.00 19.57
CA MET A 183 -7.86 -20.25 18.48
C MET A 183 -8.18 -20.88 17.12
N GLY A 184 -7.97 -22.19 16.97
CA GLY A 184 -8.29 -22.92 15.74
C GLY A 184 -9.77 -22.80 15.36
N LEU A 185 -10.68 -22.91 16.33
CA LEU A 185 -12.12 -22.73 16.10
C LEU A 185 -12.46 -21.31 15.62
N ILE A 186 -11.85 -20.28 16.22
CA ILE A 186 -12.03 -18.89 15.80
C ILE A 186 -11.50 -18.69 14.38
N LEU A 187 -10.30 -19.18 14.08
CA LEU A 187 -9.72 -19.08 12.74
C LEU A 187 -10.58 -19.76 11.66
N LEU A 188 -11.22 -20.89 11.96
CA LEU A 188 -12.10 -21.57 11.01
C LEU A 188 -13.43 -20.84 10.78
N ASN A 189 -14.01 -20.24 11.82
CA ASN A 189 -15.30 -19.53 11.71
C ASN A 189 -15.15 -18.11 11.14
N PHE A 190 -14.01 -17.47 11.37
CA PHE A 190 -13.75 -16.08 10.99
C PHE A 190 -12.59 -15.97 9.99
N ARG A 191 -12.38 -17.01 9.18
CA ARG A 191 -11.28 -17.08 8.22
C ARG A 191 -11.27 -15.87 7.30
N ASP A 192 -12.36 -15.68 6.56
CA ASP A 192 -12.46 -14.64 5.53
C ASP A 192 -12.25 -13.25 6.14
N PHE A 193 -12.88 -12.99 7.29
CA PHE A 193 -12.69 -11.73 8.01
C PHE A 193 -11.22 -11.46 8.40
N ILE A 194 -10.50 -12.50 8.85
CA ILE A 194 -9.10 -12.36 9.25
C ILE A 194 -8.19 -12.23 8.03
N GLU A 195 -8.40 -13.03 6.98
CA GLU A 195 -7.63 -12.96 5.73
C GLU A 195 -7.83 -11.61 5.04
N ASP A 196 -9.06 -11.08 5.00
CA ASP A 196 -9.37 -9.75 4.48
C ASP A 196 -8.74 -8.63 5.32
N THR A 197 -8.82 -8.74 6.66
CA THR A 197 -8.28 -7.72 7.57
C THR A 197 -6.76 -7.68 7.56
N THR A 198 -6.11 -8.85 7.45
CA THR A 198 -4.65 -8.95 7.47
C THR A 198 -4.03 -8.89 6.08
N ALA A 199 -4.84 -8.98 5.02
CA ALA A 199 -4.42 -9.11 3.63
C ALA A 199 -3.39 -10.24 3.41
N VAL A 200 -3.50 -11.31 4.21
CA VAL A 200 -2.60 -12.48 4.17
C VAL A 200 -3.42 -13.74 4.38
N GLU A 201 -3.22 -14.74 3.54
CA GLU A 201 -3.84 -16.05 3.71
C GLU A 201 -3.35 -16.73 5.00
N LEU A 202 -4.27 -17.36 5.75
CA LEU A 202 -3.90 -18.13 6.94
C LEU A 202 -2.94 -19.27 6.58
N GLY A 203 -3.08 -19.85 5.39
CA GLY A 203 -2.17 -20.87 4.87
C GLY A 203 -0.73 -20.37 4.76
N ALA A 204 -0.53 -19.11 4.40
CA ALA A 204 0.79 -18.50 4.39
C ALA A 204 1.34 -18.33 5.81
N LEU A 205 0.54 -17.89 6.78
CA LEU A 205 1.01 -17.69 8.17
C LEU A 205 1.48 -19.00 8.84
N PHE A 206 0.86 -20.13 8.52
CA PHE A 206 1.16 -21.45 9.12
C PHE A 206 1.94 -22.40 8.20
N SER A 207 2.65 -21.86 7.20
CA SER A 207 3.51 -22.65 6.32
C SER A 207 4.70 -23.26 7.09
N LEU A 208 5.22 -24.40 6.60
CA LEU A 208 6.27 -25.18 7.29
C LEU A 208 7.53 -24.36 7.60
N ASP A 209 7.90 -23.42 6.74
CA ASP A 209 9.03 -22.49 6.89
C ASP A 209 8.80 -21.42 7.97
N ARG A 210 7.55 -21.16 8.37
CA ARG A 210 7.16 -20.11 9.33
C ARG A 210 6.57 -20.64 10.64
N LEU A 211 6.24 -21.93 10.74
CA LEU A 211 5.72 -22.57 11.95
C LEU A 211 6.58 -22.35 13.21
N TRP A 212 7.88 -22.08 13.05
CA TRP A 212 8.74 -21.78 14.19
C TRP A 212 8.30 -20.53 14.98
N VAL A 213 7.64 -19.56 14.34
CA VAL A 213 7.18 -18.32 15.00
C VAL A 213 6.04 -18.59 16.00
N PRO A 214 4.89 -19.19 15.62
CA PRO A 214 3.84 -19.52 16.59
C PRO A 214 4.33 -20.53 17.64
N LEU A 215 5.18 -21.50 17.26
CA LEU A 215 5.79 -22.42 18.22
C LEU A 215 6.66 -21.69 19.25
N LEU A 216 7.44 -20.69 18.83
CA LEU A 216 8.23 -19.85 19.72
C LEU A 216 7.32 -19.05 20.66
N THR A 217 6.22 -18.48 20.16
CA THR A 217 5.24 -17.76 20.98
C THR A 217 4.63 -18.68 22.05
N VAL A 218 4.21 -19.88 21.68
CA VAL A 218 3.68 -20.89 22.62
C VAL A 218 4.74 -21.29 23.64
N ALA A 219 5.99 -21.52 23.21
CA ALA A 219 7.09 -21.85 24.09
C ALA A 219 7.37 -20.74 25.11
N ILE A 220 7.36 -19.47 24.68
CA ILE A 220 7.54 -18.32 25.57
C ILE A 220 6.40 -18.24 26.59
N LEU A 221 5.14 -18.37 26.15
CA LEU A 221 3.97 -18.38 27.04
C LEU A 221 4.03 -19.51 28.06
N PHE A 222 4.43 -20.71 27.63
CA PHE A 222 4.57 -21.87 28.51
C PHE A 222 5.71 -21.70 29.52
N LEU A 223 6.88 -21.26 29.08
CA LEU A 223 8.05 -21.08 29.94
C LEU A 223 7.83 -19.98 30.96
N ILE A 224 7.38 -18.80 30.53
CA ILE A 224 7.20 -17.66 31.43
C ILE A 224 5.93 -17.87 32.28
N GLY A 225 4.82 -18.24 31.65
CA GLY A 225 3.54 -18.42 32.32
C GLY A 225 3.49 -19.62 33.27
N GLY A 226 4.19 -20.72 32.94
CA GLY A 226 4.21 -21.92 33.76
C GLY A 226 5.36 -21.94 34.77
N ALA A 227 6.59 -21.63 34.34
CA ALA A 227 7.76 -21.81 35.20
C ALA A 227 7.89 -20.72 36.28
N LEU A 228 7.49 -19.47 36.01
CA LEU A 228 7.55 -18.41 37.03
C LEU A 228 6.59 -18.68 38.19
N PRO A 229 5.26 -18.84 37.97
CA PRO A 229 4.36 -19.18 39.05
C PRO A 229 4.75 -20.52 39.67
N GLY A 230 5.00 -21.56 38.87
CA GLY A 230 5.33 -22.89 39.36
C GLY A 230 6.54 -22.91 40.32
N ARG A 231 7.58 -22.11 40.06
CA ARG A 231 8.72 -21.94 40.99
C ARG A 231 8.33 -21.20 42.27
N ILE A 232 7.47 -20.19 42.20
CA ILE A 232 6.95 -19.47 43.37
C ILE A 232 6.13 -20.43 44.24
N PHE A 233 5.26 -21.23 43.62
CA PHE A 233 4.44 -22.26 44.28
C PHE A 233 5.30 -23.37 44.90
N ALA A 234 6.34 -23.82 44.22
CA ALA A 234 7.26 -24.83 44.73
C ALA A 234 8.05 -24.36 45.97
N ARG A 235 8.19 -23.04 46.21
CA ARG A 235 8.85 -22.47 47.40
C ARG A 235 7.95 -22.30 48.62
N ILE A 236 6.66 -22.64 48.54
CA ILE A 236 5.72 -22.50 49.68
C ILE A 236 6.12 -23.48 50.81
N PRO A 237 6.27 -23.00 52.06
CA PRO A 237 6.61 -23.86 53.19
C PRO A 237 5.41 -24.71 53.64
N VAL A 238 5.71 -25.88 54.22
CA VAL A 238 4.70 -26.88 54.66
C VAL A 238 3.80 -26.33 55.79
N SER A 239 4.30 -25.37 56.58
CA SER A 239 3.57 -24.72 57.67
C SER A 239 2.29 -23.99 57.24
N GLN A 240 2.11 -23.74 55.94
CA GLN A 240 0.93 -23.10 55.34
C GLN A 240 -0.32 -24.00 55.30
N VAL A 241 -0.19 -25.28 55.67
CA VAL A 241 -1.35 -26.16 55.93
C VAL A 241 -2.06 -25.76 57.22
N PHE A 242 -1.31 -25.23 58.19
CA PHE A 242 -1.78 -24.95 59.56
C PHE A 242 -2.04 -23.46 59.81
N ARG A 243 -1.59 -22.57 58.92
CA ARG A 243 -1.88 -21.13 58.96
C ARG A 243 -2.41 -20.68 57.61
N ARG A 244 -3.39 -19.77 57.59
CA ARG A 244 -3.85 -19.12 56.35
C ARG A 244 -2.66 -18.40 55.74
N TYR A 245 -2.34 -18.69 54.47
CA TYR A 245 -1.31 -17.98 53.73
C TYR A 245 -1.73 -16.52 53.60
N THR A 246 -1.32 -15.69 54.56
CA THR A 246 -1.31 -14.24 54.39
C THR A 246 -0.20 -13.95 53.40
N GLU A 247 -0.56 -13.50 52.21
CA GLU A 247 0.40 -12.91 51.29
C GLU A 247 1.16 -11.83 52.06
N GLY A 248 2.40 -12.13 52.47
CA GLY A 248 3.28 -11.09 53.00
C GLY A 248 3.28 -9.94 52.01
N LYS A 249 3.23 -8.69 52.50
CA LYS A 249 3.09 -7.41 51.74
C LYS A 249 4.02 -7.33 50.52
N LYS A 250 3.74 -8.11 49.49
CA LYS A 250 4.62 -8.32 48.35
C LYS A 250 4.17 -7.32 47.31
N GLY A 251 4.67 -6.10 47.50
CA GLY A 251 4.36 -4.94 46.70
C GLY A 251 4.52 -5.18 45.20
N TRP A 252 5.34 -6.14 44.75
CA TRP A 252 5.64 -6.43 43.34
C TRP A 252 4.42 -6.68 42.43
N LYS A 253 3.28 -7.13 42.98
CA LYS A 253 2.02 -7.23 42.20
C LYS A 253 1.53 -5.87 41.72
N ARG A 254 1.71 -4.81 42.52
CA ARG A 254 1.24 -3.45 42.19
C ARG A 254 2.04 -2.84 41.01
N PRO A 255 3.40 -2.89 40.99
CA PRO A 255 4.17 -2.55 39.81
C PRO A 255 3.81 -3.40 38.59
N LEU A 256 3.60 -4.72 38.75
CA LEU A 256 3.22 -5.57 37.62
C LEU A 256 1.87 -5.18 37.01
N LEU A 257 0.88 -4.94 37.86
CA LEU A 257 -0.45 -4.47 37.47
C LEU A 257 -0.38 -3.07 36.83
N PHE A 258 0.46 -2.18 37.37
CA PHE A 258 0.70 -0.86 36.80
C PHE A 258 1.29 -0.96 35.39
N VAL A 259 2.33 -1.78 35.18
CA VAL A 259 2.94 -2.01 33.85
C VAL A 259 1.91 -2.56 32.87
N GLN A 260 1.03 -3.47 33.31
CA GLN A 260 -0.03 -4.01 32.48
C GLN A 260 -1.02 -2.91 32.06
N PHE A 261 -1.57 -2.15 33.01
CA PHE A 261 -2.52 -1.08 32.68
C PHE A 261 -1.88 0.04 31.85
N ALA A 262 -0.62 0.40 32.12
CA ALA A 262 0.14 1.33 31.30
C ALA A 262 0.31 0.81 29.87
N GLY A 263 0.62 -0.48 29.70
CA GLY A 263 0.72 -1.11 28.39
C GLY A 263 -0.60 -1.14 27.62
N VAL A 264 -1.70 -1.49 28.28
CA VAL A 264 -3.05 -1.47 27.67
C VAL A 264 -3.45 -0.04 27.30
N ALA A 265 -3.27 0.91 28.21
CA ALA A 265 -3.54 2.33 27.95
C ALA A 265 -2.69 2.86 26.79
N PHE A 266 -1.43 2.43 26.69
CA PHE A 266 -0.54 2.76 25.58
C PHE A 266 -1.05 2.22 24.23
N ILE A 267 -1.46 0.95 24.17
CA ILE A 267 -2.04 0.35 22.95
C ILE A 267 -3.33 1.07 22.56
N CYS A 268 -4.24 1.29 23.51
CA CYS A 268 -5.50 1.99 23.24
C CYS A 268 -5.26 3.43 22.79
N GLY A 269 -4.31 4.13 23.41
CA GLY A 269 -3.92 5.49 23.01
C GLY A 269 -3.32 5.52 21.61
N LEU A 270 -2.43 4.57 21.28
CA LEU A 270 -1.85 4.44 19.94
C LEU A 270 -2.93 4.16 18.88
N MET A 271 -3.87 3.25 19.16
CA MET A 271 -5.02 2.97 18.29
C MET A 271 -5.86 4.23 18.07
N TYR A 272 -6.17 4.99 19.12
CA TYR A 272 -6.94 6.22 19.03
C TYR A 272 -6.23 7.29 18.19
N VAL A 273 -4.92 7.48 18.38
CA VAL A 273 -4.11 8.41 17.58
C VAL A 273 -4.07 8.00 16.11
N VAL A 274 -3.86 6.70 15.81
CA VAL A 274 -3.88 6.19 14.43
C VAL A 274 -5.23 6.41 13.79
N MET A 275 -6.33 6.17 14.52
CA MET A 275 -7.68 6.41 14.03
C MET A 275 -7.93 7.90 13.73
N LEU A 276 -7.46 8.80 14.61
CA LEU A 276 -7.53 10.25 14.37
C LEU A 276 -6.71 10.67 13.15
N GLN A 277 -5.51 10.12 12.97
CA GLN A 277 -4.68 10.38 11.80
C GLN A 277 -5.36 9.89 10.51
N TYR A 278 -5.93 8.68 10.53
CA TYR A 278 -6.67 8.13 9.39
C TYR A 278 -7.87 9.01 9.01
N TYR A 279 -8.67 9.40 10.00
CA TYR A 279 -9.82 10.29 9.78
C TYR A 279 -9.37 11.67 9.26
N TYR A 280 -8.32 12.24 9.85
CA TYR A 280 -7.77 13.53 9.41
C TYR A 280 -7.30 13.47 7.95
N VAL A 281 -6.55 12.43 7.58
CA VAL A 281 -5.98 12.26 6.23
C VAL A 281 -7.08 12.07 5.17
N LEU A 282 -8.13 11.28 5.47
CA LEU A 282 -9.24 11.07 4.54
C LEU A 282 -10.13 12.29 4.33
N ASN A 283 -10.23 13.18 5.32
CA ASN A 283 -11.08 14.37 5.25
C ASN A 283 -10.29 15.67 5.00
N LYS A 284 -8.97 15.57 4.84
CA LYS A 284 -8.13 16.72 4.53
C LYS A 284 -8.46 17.23 3.14
N ASP A 285 -8.46 18.55 2.99
CA ASP A 285 -8.68 19.19 1.69
C ASP A 285 -7.64 18.72 0.68
N LEU A 286 -8.11 18.14 -0.42
CA LEU A 286 -7.30 17.64 -1.52
C LEU A 286 -6.98 18.74 -2.54
N GLY A 287 -7.60 19.91 -2.47
CA GLY A 287 -7.54 20.93 -3.53
C GLY A 287 -8.35 20.58 -4.78
N TYR A 288 -9.12 19.48 -4.74
CA TYR A 288 -10.12 19.07 -5.72
C TYR A 288 -11.23 18.26 -5.03
N ASN A 289 -12.35 18.07 -5.72
CA ASN A 289 -13.56 17.42 -5.20
C ASN A 289 -13.84 16.07 -5.87
N PRO A 290 -13.45 14.93 -5.25
CA PRO A 290 -13.70 13.59 -5.77
C PRO A 290 -15.15 13.11 -5.59
N LYS A 291 -15.99 13.84 -4.84
CA LYS A 291 -17.34 13.37 -4.47
C LYS A 291 -18.19 13.11 -5.70
N ARG A 292 -18.77 11.91 -5.79
CA ARG A 292 -19.61 11.49 -6.93
C ARG A 292 -18.88 11.52 -8.29
N VAL A 293 -17.55 11.56 -8.30
CA VAL A 293 -16.76 11.48 -9.53
C VAL A 293 -16.35 10.03 -9.75
N VAL A 294 -16.55 9.57 -10.97
CA VAL A 294 -16.14 8.25 -11.41
C VAL A 294 -15.20 8.36 -12.60
N VAL A 295 -14.23 7.45 -12.68
CA VAL A 295 -13.18 7.47 -13.68
C VAL A 295 -13.11 6.15 -14.44
N ALA A 296 -12.89 6.20 -15.74
CA ALA A 296 -12.63 5.05 -16.59
C ALA A 296 -11.49 5.37 -17.55
N ASN A 297 -10.57 4.43 -17.75
CA ASN A 297 -9.51 4.58 -18.73
C ASN A 297 -9.98 3.99 -20.06
N THR A 298 -10.10 4.81 -21.09
CA THR A 298 -10.58 4.38 -22.41
C THR A 298 -10.05 5.32 -23.48
N ASP A 299 -9.45 4.75 -24.53
CA ASP A 299 -9.14 5.46 -25.76
C ASP A 299 -10.29 5.29 -26.76
N PHE A 300 -10.83 6.39 -27.27
CA PHE A 300 -11.88 6.37 -28.30
C PHE A 300 -11.33 6.44 -29.73
N GLY A 301 -10.01 6.56 -29.90
CA GLY A 301 -9.35 6.61 -31.20
C GLY A 301 -9.45 8.00 -31.83
N ASN A 302 -10.06 8.09 -33.00
CA ASN A 302 -10.11 9.34 -33.77
C ASN A 302 -11.05 10.41 -33.15
N LYS A 303 -10.90 11.66 -33.59
CA LYS A 303 -11.65 12.80 -33.05
C LYS A 303 -13.18 12.65 -33.15
N GLU A 304 -13.68 12.02 -34.21
CA GLU A 304 -15.12 11.77 -34.40
C GLU A 304 -15.69 10.86 -33.29
N ASN A 305 -15.01 9.76 -33.00
CA ASN A 305 -15.40 8.84 -31.93
C ASN A 305 -15.29 9.50 -30.55
N GLN A 306 -14.24 10.31 -30.34
CA GLN A 306 -14.06 11.07 -29.11
C GLN A 306 -15.22 12.07 -28.88
N ASP A 307 -15.62 12.79 -29.93
CA ASP A 307 -16.72 13.76 -29.88
C ASP A 307 -18.09 13.07 -29.72
N TYR A 308 -18.28 11.90 -30.35
CA TYR A 308 -19.43 11.04 -30.11
C TYR A 308 -19.50 10.61 -28.64
N ALA A 309 -18.39 10.09 -28.08
CA ALA A 309 -18.35 9.63 -26.70
C ALA A 309 -18.62 10.76 -25.70
N LEU A 310 -18.02 11.94 -25.92
CA LEU A 310 -18.27 13.11 -25.10
C LEU A 310 -19.75 13.52 -25.14
N THR A 311 -20.36 13.54 -26.33
CA THR A 311 -21.77 13.88 -26.52
C THR A 311 -22.68 12.85 -25.86
N PHE A 312 -22.36 11.56 -26.00
CA PHE A 312 -23.06 10.45 -25.37
C PHE A 312 -23.11 10.60 -23.86
N PHE A 313 -21.95 10.73 -23.19
CA PHE A 313 -21.91 10.86 -21.72
C PHE A 313 -22.59 12.14 -21.23
N ARG A 314 -22.44 13.26 -21.95
CA ARG A 314 -23.14 14.52 -21.62
C ARG A 314 -24.65 14.42 -21.78
N GLY A 315 -25.14 13.56 -22.68
CA GLY A 315 -26.56 13.34 -22.93
C GLY A 315 -27.28 12.51 -21.86
N LEU A 316 -26.55 11.83 -20.98
CA LEU A 316 -27.15 10.99 -19.94
C LEU A 316 -27.80 11.85 -18.83
N PRO A 317 -29.08 11.65 -18.49
CA PRO A 317 -29.82 12.56 -17.59
C PRO A 317 -29.31 12.55 -16.14
N TYR A 318 -28.66 11.46 -15.72
CA TYR A 318 -28.05 11.29 -14.39
C TYR A 318 -26.59 11.76 -14.32
N VAL A 319 -26.04 12.27 -15.42
CA VAL A 319 -24.71 12.89 -15.46
C VAL A 319 -24.84 14.39 -15.18
N GLU A 320 -24.00 14.89 -14.28
CA GLU A 320 -23.92 16.31 -13.91
C GLU A 320 -22.89 17.05 -14.75
N SER A 321 -21.72 16.43 -14.97
CA SER A 321 -20.66 16.97 -15.84
C SER A 321 -19.72 15.85 -16.30
N VAL A 322 -19.07 16.07 -17.44
CA VAL A 322 -18.12 15.15 -18.07
C VAL A 322 -16.95 15.95 -18.58
N SER A 323 -15.75 15.45 -18.32
CA SER A 323 -14.50 15.97 -18.88
C SER A 323 -13.48 14.84 -18.94
N SER A 324 -12.29 15.09 -19.49
CA SER A 324 -11.20 14.13 -19.46
C SER A 324 -9.85 14.79 -19.24
N ALA A 325 -8.91 13.96 -18.80
CA ALA A 325 -7.51 14.27 -18.66
C ALA A 325 -6.72 13.00 -19.04
N ASP A 326 -5.40 13.11 -19.20
CA ASP A 326 -4.57 11.92 -19.45
C ASP A 326 -4.60 10.91 -18.29
N SER A 327 -4.81 11.41 -17.08
CA SER A 327 -4.88 10.61 -15.87
C SER A 327 -5.59 11.38 -14.76
N HIS A 328 -5.72 10.77 -13.58
CA HIS A 328 -6.36 11.33 -12.40
C HIS A 328 -5.33 11.56 -11.27
N PRO A 329 -5.57 12.49 -10.33
CA PRO A 329 -4.59 12.82 -9.28
C PRO A 329 -4.38 11.73 -8.21
N VAL A 330 -5.26 10.73 -8.08
CA VAL A 330 -5.25 9.75 -6.96
C VAL A 330 -3.94 8.93 -6.87
N TYR A 331 -3.42 8.44 -8.00
CA TYR A 331 -2.20 7.61 -8.04
C TYR A 331 -0.97 8.38 -8.56
N SER A 332 -1.00 9.71 -8.46
CA SER A 332 -0.02 10.61 -9.07
C SER A 332 -0.14 10.70 -10.60
N TYR A 333 0.67 11.57 -11.20
CA TYR A 333 0.79 11.72 -12.64
C TYR A 333 2.16 11.27 -13.15
N SER A 334 2.26 11.09 -14.46
CA SER A 334 3.52 10.89 -15.15
C SER A 334 4.51 12.03 -14.88
N GLY A 335 5.79 11.70 -14.88
CA GLY A 335 6.86 12.70 -14.76
C GLY A 335 7.21 13.29 -16.12
N THR A 336 7.57 14.57 -16.14
CA THR A 336 8.27 15.22 -17.25
C THR A 336 9.54 15.87 -16.73
N MET A 337 10.56 15.99 -17.57
CA MET A 337 11.81 16.65 -17.20
C MET A 337 11.73 18.14 -17.54
N ILE A 338 11.92 18.98 -16.52
CA ILE A 338 12.04 20.41 -16.69
C ILE A 338 13.51 20.76 -16.89
N GLN A 339 13.78 21.58 -17.90
CA GLN A 339 15.12 21.95 -18.33
C GLN A 339 15.36 23.45 -18.15
N ASP A 340 16.62 23.84 -18.13
CA ASP A 340 17.02 25.24 -18.31
C ASP A 340 17.15 25.60 -19.81
N GLU A 341 17.55 26.84 -20.10
CA GLU A 341 17.72 27.33 -21.47
C GLU A 341 18.83 26.59 -22.25
N SER A 342 19.78 25.99 -21.54
CA SER A 342 20.86 25.19 -22.12
C SER A 342 20.44 23.75 -22.41
N GLY A 343 19.23 23.35 -21.98
CA GLY A 343 18.70 21.99 -22.09
C GLY A 343 19.15 21.07 -20.94
N GLN A 344 19.80 21.60 -19.90
CA GLN A 344 20.19 20.82 -18.72
C GLN A 344 18.97 20.60 -17.82
N SER A 345 18.79 19.36 -17.34
CA SER A 345 17.71 19.02 -16.42
C SER A 345 17.83 19.77 -15.09
N LEU A 346 16.76 20.46 -14.69
CA LEU A 346 16.60 21.09 -13.38
C LEU A 346 15.96 20.12 -12.37
N PHE A 347 14.76 19.63 -12.69
CA PHE A 347 14.02 18.68 -11.86
C PHE A 347 12.93 17.95 -12.65
N SER A 348 12.34 16.91 -12.05
CA SER A 348 11.16 16.23 -12.62
C SER A 348 9.87 16.82 -12.06
N SER A 349 9.00 17.30 -12.94
CA SER A 349 7.65 17.75 -12.61
C SER A 349 6.61 16.69 -12.93
N ARG A 350 5.47 16.72 -12.23
CA ARG A 350 4.28 15.95 -12.61
C ARG A 350 3.60 16.65 -13.78
N PHE A 351 3.18 15.87 -14.78
CA PHE A 351 2.61 16.38 -16.01
C PHE A 351 1.28 15.69 -16.33
N CYS A 352 0.30 16.46 -16.79
CA CYS A 352 -0.96 15.94 -17.28
C CYS A 352 -1.57 16.90 -18.31
N GLU A 353 -2.06 16.37 -19.42
CA GLU A 353 -2.93 17.12 -20.30
C GLU A 353 -4.38 17.04 -19.82
N MET A 354 -5.06 18.17 -19.85
CA MET A 354 -6.43 18.30 -19.34
C MET A 354 -7.29 19.07 -20.34
N MET A 355 -8.55 18.69 -20.47
CA MET A 355 -9.52 19.53 -21.16
C MET A 355 -9.75 20.85 -20.39
N GLU A 356 -10.14 21.91 -21.11
CA GLU A 356 -10.30 23.26 -20.53
C GLU A 356 -11.31 23.30 -19.37
N ASP A 357 -12.35 22.46 -19.40
CA ASP A 357 -13.39 22.38 -18.37
C ASP A 357 -13.04 21.47 -17.18
N TYR A 358 -11.95 20.70 -17.27
CA TYR A 358 -11.58 19.69 -16.27
C TYR A 358 -11.30 20.29 -14.88
N PRO A 359 -10.45 21.32 -14.71
CA PRO A 359 -10.19 21.90 -13.38
C PRO A 359 -11.47 22.44 -12.73
N LYS A 360 -12.36 23.05 -13.51
CA LYS A 360 -13.65 23.54 -13.02
C LYS A 360 -14.54 22.37 -12.57
N MET A 361 -14.64 21.31 -13.36
CA MET A 361 -15.41 20.11 -13.02
C MET A 361 -14.88 19.44 -11.75
N MET A 362 -13.56 19.42 -11.57
CA MET A 362 -12.90 18.87 -10.39
C MET A 362 -12.86 19.83 -9.20
N GLY A 363 -13.30 21.08 -9.34
CA GLY A 363 -13.25 22.08 -8.28
C GLY A 363 -11.83 22.52 -7.92
N MET A 364 -10.87 22.38 -8.83
CA MET A 364 -9.53 22.91 -8.70
C MET A 364 -9.54 24.44 -8.88
N VAL A 365 -8.71 25.13 -8.11
CA VAL A 365 -8.71 26.60 -8.06
C VAL A 365 -7.58 27.17 -8.91
N MET A 366 -7.92 27.95 -9.94
CA MET A 366 -6.96 28.81 -10.62
C MET A 366 -6.68 30.03 -9.73
N LYS A 367 -5.44 30.15 -9.23
CA LYS A 367 -4.99 31.25 -8.39
C LYS A 367 -4.84 32.53 -9.20
N GLU A 368 -4.17 32.42 -10.35
CA GLU A 368 -3.87 33.53 -11.25
C GLU A 368 -3.92 33.09 -12.71
N GLY A 369 -4.18 34.03 -13.63
CA GLY A 369 -4.19 33.77 -15.06
C GLY A 369 -5.35 32.90 -15.54
N ARG A 370 -5.10 32.05 -16.53
CA ARG A 370 -6.13 31.23 -17.19
C ARG A 370 -5.60 29.85 -17.59
N MET A 371 -6.50 28.99 -18.02
CA MET A 371 -6.13 27.72 -18.64
C MET A 371 -5.34 27.93 -19.94
N PRO A 372 -4.36 27.05 -20.22
CA PRO A 372 -3.68 27.02 -21.52
C PRO A 372 -4.68 26.66 -22.62
N ARG A 373 -4.48 27.25 -23.81
CA ARG A 373 -5.34 27.02 -24.99
C ARG A 373 -4.60 26.44 -26.19
N ASN A 374 -3.28 26.56 -26.19
CA ASN A 374 -2.39 26.16 -27.27
C ASN A 374 -1.24 25.31 -26.69
N GLU A 375 -0.57 24.55 -27.55
CA GLU A 375 0.54 23.66 -27.16
C GLU A 375 1.74 24.40 -26.54
N ASN A 376 1.92 25.67 -26.87
CA ASN A 376 2.99 26.52 -26.33
C ASN A 376 2.60 27.24 -25.04
N GLU A 377 1.44 26.93 -24.45
CA GLU A 377 0.96 27.51 -23.20
C GLU A 377 0.87 26.44 -22.12
N VAL A 378 1.26 26.79 -20.90
CA VAL A 378 1.17 25.90 -19.73
C VAL A 378 0.57 26.63 -18.54
N ALA A 379 -0.08 25.89 -17.65
CA ALA A 379 -0.32 26.33 -16.28
C ALA A 379 0.52 25.52 -15.31
N ILE A 380 0.95 26.14 -14.21
CA ILE A 380 1.79 25.49 -13.19
C ILE A 380 1.15 25.62 -11.81
N ASN A 381 1.51 24.75 -10.85
CA ASN A 381 1.12 24.96 -9.47
C ASN A 381 2.08 25.86 -8.68
N GLU A 382 1.74 26.19 -7.44
CA GLU A 382 2.55 27.05 -6.57
C GLU A 382 3.91 26.40 -6.30
N THR A 383 3.92 25.10 -5.97
CA THR A 383 5.16 24.32 -5.74
C THR A 383 6.13 24.38 -6.93
N TYR A 384 5.62 24.40 -8.17
CA TYR A 384 6.48 24.55 -9.36
C TYR A 384 7.25 25.87 -9.34
N GLY A 385 6.57 26.97 -9.02
CA GLY A 385 7.19 28.30 -8.90
C GLY A 385 8.25 28.35 -7.79
N GLU A 386 7.99 27.67 -6.68
CA GLU A 386 8.95 27.53 -5.57
C GLU A 386 10.23 26.80 -5.99
N TRP A 387 10.08 25.68 -6.71
CA TRP A 387 11.20 24.87 -7.19
C TRP A 387 12.02 25.58 -8.28
N MET A 388 11.37 26.43 -9.07
CA MET A 388 12.05 27.30 -10.03
C MET A 388 12.69 28.55 -9.37
N HIS A 389 12.45 28.77 -8.07
CA HIS A 389 12.90 29.97 -7.35
C HIS A 389 12.41 31.30 -7.98
N TRP A 390 11.20 31.31 -8.54
CA TRP A 390 10.65 32.49 -9.24
C TRP A 390 9.99 33.53 -8.32
N GLY A 391 9.88 33.25 -7.03
CA GLY A 391 9.21 34.14 -6.07
C GLY A 391 7.71 34.25 -6.36
N THR A 392 7.16 35.46 -6.29
CA THR A 392 5.72 35.70 -6.46
C THR A 392 5.29 35.92 -7.92
N GLU A 393 6.21 36.20 -8.83
CA GLU A 393 5.91 36.50 -10.24
C GLU A 393 6.04 35.26 -11.12
N LEU A 394 4.96 34.50 -11.22
CA LEU A 394 4.92 33.21 -11.91
C LEU A 394 4.41 33.29 -13.35
N LEU A 395 3.54 34.26 -13.66
CA LEU A 395 2.97 34.41 -15.00
C LEU A 395 4.00 34.92 -16.02
N ASN A 396 3.77 34.58 -17.29
CA ASN A 396 4.59 34.95 -18.45
C ASN A 396 6.04 34.44 -18.44
N ARG A 397 6.41 33.58 -17.49
CA ARG A 397 7.70 32.88 -17.48
C ARG A 397 7.78 31.85 -18.61
N THR A 398 8.98 31.60 -19.09
CA THR A 398 9.27 30.54 -20.07
C THR A 398 9.63 29.26 -19.34
N VAL A 399 9.05 28.15 -19.76
CA VAL A 399 9.33 26.79 -19.29
C VAL A 399 9.85 25.96 -20.45
N TYR A 400 10.95 25.25 -20.21
CA TYR A 400 11.50 24.26 -21.14
C TYR A 400 11.08 22.88 -20.64
N ASN A 401 10.04 22.32 -21.27
CA ASN A 401 9.42 21.05 -20.89
C ASN A 401 9.79 19.98 -21.91
N SER A 402 10.79 19.14 -21.62
CA SER A 402 11.20 18.01 -22.48
C SER A 402 11.29 18.34 -23.98
N GLY A 403 11.89 19.48 -24.33
CA GLY A 403 12.04 19.94 -25.73
C GLY A 403 10.96 20.91 -26.23
N TYR A 404 9.87 21.11 -25.49
CA TYR A 404 8.87 22.15 -25.76
C TYR A 404 9.21 23.45 -25.02
N VAL A 405 9.05 24.58 -25.70
CA VAL A 405 9.20 25.91 -25.10
C VAL A 405 7.81 26.48 -24.87
N CYS A 406 7.39 26.49 -23.62
CA CYS A 406 6.04 26.90 -23.23
C CYS A 406 6.07 28.18 -22.39
N LYS A 407 5.00 28.97 -22.49
CA LYS A 407 4.79 30.16 -21.66
C LYS A 407 3.79 29.86 -20.56
N VAL A 408 4.10 30.27 -19.33
CA VAL A 408 3.19 30.18 -18.19
C VAL A 408 2.06 31.19 -18.35
N VAL A 409 0.84 30.72 -18.54
CA VAL A 409 -0.37 31.56 -18.70
C VAL A 409 -1.36 31.45 -17.53
N GLY A 410 -1.11 30.52 -16.61
CA GLY A 410 -1.93 30.30 -15.44
C GLY A 410 -1.16 29.70 -14.28
N VAL A 411 -1.62 29.99 -13.07
CA VAL A 411 -1.15 29.39 -11.83
C VAL A 411 -2.34 28.71 -11.17
N ILE A 412 -2.26 27.40 -10.97
CA ILE A 412 -3.23 26.63 -10.20
C ILE A 412 -2.78 26.57 -8.73
N LYS A 413 -3.73 26.64 -7.80
CA LYS A 413 -3.45 26.41 -6.39
C LYS A 413 -2.94 24.98 -6.19
N ASP A 414 -2.06 24.78 -5.22
CA ASP A 414 -1.61 23.43 -4.88
C ASP A 414 -2.80 22.51 -4.53
N PHE A 415 -2.78 21.34 -5.16
CA PHE A 415 -3.72 20.25 -4.93
C PHE A 415 -2.93 18.96 -4.73
N ARG A 416 -3.51 18.01 -4.00
CA ARG A 416 -2.85 16.77 -3.62
C ARG A 416 -2.69 15.86 -4.85
N ILE A 417 -1.45 15.57 -5.18
CA ILE A 417 -1.09 14.59 -6.23
C ILE A 417 -0.59 13.32 -5.53
N GLY A 418 -1.25 12.19 -5.74
CA GLY A 418 -1.02 10.99 -4.92
C GLY A 418 -1.63 11.09 -3.52
N ASN A 419 -1.06 10.39 -2.55
CA ASN A 419 -1.50 10.40 -1.16
C ASN A 419 -0.70 11.41 -0.30
N PHE A 420 -1.17 11.66 0.93
CA PHE A 420 -0.53 12.59 1.88
C PHE A 420 0.77 12.07 2.51
N THR A 421 1.20 10.84 2.22
CA THR A 421 2.50 10.32 2.70
C THR A 421 3.66 10.84 1.86
N ASN A 422 3.38 11.25 0.62
CA ASN A 422 4.34 11.86 -0.29
C ASN A 422 4.38 13.39 -0.12
N PRO A 423 5.53 14.04 -0.33
CA PRO A 423 5.60 15.51 -0.38
C PRO A 423 4.73 16.05 -1.53
N GLN A 424 4.38 17.34 -1.46
CA GLN A 424 3.72 18.03 -2.58
C GLN A 424 4.67 18.08 -3.77
N ALA A 425 4.17 17.81 -4.97
CA ALA A 425 4.97 17.77 -6.18
C ALA A 425 4.77 19.04 -7.04
N PRO A 426 5.81 19.51 -7.75
CA PRO A 426 5.65 20.53 -8.78
C PRO A 426 4.85 19.93 -9.95
N PHE A 427 3.89 20.69 -10.47
CA PHE A 427 2.96 20.23 -11.49
C PHE A 427 2.87 21.21 -12.65
N ILE A 428 2.83 20.67 -13.87
CA ILE A 428 2.64 21.40 -15.11
C ILE A 428 1.45 20.81 -15.88
N LEU A 429 0.53 21.69 -16.25
CA LEU A 429 -0.71 21.41 -16.95
C LEU A 429 -0.60 21.90 -18.39
N MET A 430 -0.90 21.01 -19.34
CA MET A 430 -1.11 21.36 -20.74
C MET A 430 -2.57 21.15 -21.15
N SER A 431 -2.98 21.84 -22.20
CA SER A 431 -4.36 21.76 -22.71
C SER A 431 -4.46 20.65 -23.76
N THR A 432 -5.49 19.82 -23.66
CA THR A 432 -5.86 18.91 -24.75
C THR A 432 -7.29 19.17 -25.20
N LYS A 433 -7.53 18.98 -26.50
CA LYS A 433 -8.87 19.00 -27.11
C LYS A 433 -9.42 17.59 -27.34
N ASN A 434 -8.61 16.58 -27.06
CA ASN A 434 -8.99 15.19 -27.26
C ASN A 434 -9.72 14.68 -26.03
N PHE A 435 -10.81 13.95 -26.24
CA PHE A 435 -11.58 13.33 -25.17
C PHE A 435 -11.25 11.84 -25.08
N GLY A 436 -10.85 11.35 -23.92
CA GLY A 436 -10.40 9.96 -23.74
C GLY A 436 -9.29 9.85 -22.70
N ASN A 437 -8.45 8.83 -22.83
CA ASN A 437 -7.38 8.45 -21.89
C ASN A 437 -7.92 8.14 -20.50
N CYS A 438 -8.28 9.16 -19.71
CA CYS A 438 -8.96 9.05 -18.44
C CYS A 438 -10.23 9.90 -18.44
N VAL A 439 -11.38 9.25 -18.64
CA VAL A 439 -12.70 9.87 -18.66
C VAL A 439 -13.18 10.10 -17.24
N HIS A 440 -13.63 11.32 -16.94
CA HIS A 440 -14.17 11.70 -15.63
C HIS A 440 -15.63 12.11 -15.75
N VAL A 441 -16.49 11.47 -14.97
CA VAL A 441 -17.94 11.73 -14.96
C VAL A 441 -18.39 12.06 -13.54
N ARG A 442 -19.03 13.21 -13.35
CA ARG A 442 -19.71 13.55 -12.09
C ARG A 442 -21.15 13.07 -12.18
N LEU A 443 -21.55 12.17 -11.30
CA LEU A 443 -22.89 11.60 -11.27
C LEU A 443 -23.81 12.34 -10.29
N LYS A 444 -25.09 12.45 -10.63
CA LYS A 444 -26.15 12.90 -9.71
C LYS A 444 -26.44 11.82 -8.66
N GLU A 445 -27.10 12.20 -7.57
CA GLU A 445 -27.66 11.23 -6.63
C GLU A 445 -28.90 10.54 -7.22
N PRO A 446 -29.20 9.27 -6.88
CA PRO A 446 -28.44 8.37 -6.01
C PRO A 446 -27.18 7.78 -6.70
N PHE A 447 -26.01 7.98 -6.09
CA PHE A 447 -24.71 7.70 -6.72
C PHE A 447 -24.52 6.22 -7.12
N ALA A 448 -24.77 5.29 -6.20
CA ALA A 448 -24.49 3.87 -6.43
C ALA A 448 -25.33 3.28 -7.59
N GLU A 449 -26.60 3.66 -7.65
CA GLU A 449 -27.51 3.24 -8.73
C GLU A 449 -27.09 3.86 -10.07
N ASN A 450 -26.73 5.14 -10.08
CA ASN A 450 -26.29 5.83 -11.29
C ASN A 450 -24.96 5.31 -11.82
N LEU A 451 -24.05 4.87 -10.94
CA LEU A 451 -22.79 4.22 -11.34
C LEU A 451 -23.05 2.87 -12.00
N GLN A 452 -23.91 2.03 -11.41
CA GLN A 452 -24.29 0.75 -12.03
C GLN A 452 -24.96 0.94 -13.39
N LYS A 453 -25.86 1.94 -13.51
CA LYS A 453 -26.48 2.31 -14.78
C LYS A 453 -25.45 2.81 -15.79
N LEU A 454 -24.51 3.67 -15.37
CA LEU A 454 -23.45 4.18 -16.23
C LEU A 454 -22.61 3.04 -16.81
N ASN A 455 -22.13 2.10 -15.99
CA ASN A 455 -21.30 0.99 -16.47
C ASN A 455 -22.07 0.08 -17.44
N LYS A 456 -23.35 -0.20 -17.16
CA LYS A 456 -24.20 -0.97 -18.07
C LYS A 456 -24.38 -0.27 -19.42
N VAL A 457 -24.81 0.99 -19.40
CA VAL A 457 -25.08 1.77 -20.62
C VAL A 457 -23.80 2.04 -21.42
N SER A 458 -22.65 2.21 -20.75
CA SER A 458 -21.35 2.36 -21.41
C SER A 458 -20.92 1.07 -22.10
N ALA A 459 -21.12 -0.09 -21.46
CA ALA A 459 -20.82 -1.38 -22.06
C ALA A 459 -21.68 -1.68 -23.30
N ASP A 460 -22.95 -1.25 -23.29
CA ASP A 460 -23.87 -1.40 -24.43
C ASP A 460 -23.52 -0.44 -25.59
N ALA A 461 -23.11 0.80 -25.27
CA ALA A 461 -22.79 1.83 -26.27
C ALA A 461 -21.41 1.67 -26.91
N PHE A 462 -20.45 1.07 -26.19
CA PHE A 462 -19.09 0.82 -26.66
C PHE A 462 -18.77 -0.69 -26.53
N PRO A 463 -19.43 -1.56 -27.30
CA PRO A 463 -19.32 -3.01 -27.15
C PRO A 463 -17.92 -3.54 -27.47
N ASP A 464 -17.16 -2.81 -28.29
CA ASP A 464 -15.79 -3.05 -28.73
C ASP A 464 -14.72 -2.54 -27.75
N LYS A 465 -15.14 -1.90 -26.64
CA LYS A 465 -14.23 -1.35 -25.62
C LYS A 465 -14.60 -1.84 -24.22
N THR A 466 -13.64 -1.71 -23.32
CA THR A 466 -13.83 -1.94 -21.89
C THR A 466 -13.94 -0.59 -21.20
N VAL A 467 -15.17 -0.16 -20.92
CA VAL A 467 -15.48 1.11 -20.25
C VAL A 467 -16.09 0.79 -18.89
N ASP A 468 -15.25 0.66 -17.87
CA ASP A 468 -15.68 0.41 -16.50
C ASP A 468 -15.31 1.57 -15.59
N PHE A 469 -16.33 2.29 -15.11
CA PHE A 469 -16.12 3.42 -14.23
C PHE A 469 -15.96 2.97 -12.77
N ARG A 470 -14.96 3.54 -12.11
CA ARG A 470 -14.68 3.34 -10.68
C ARG A 470 -14.84 4.64 -9.90
N SER A 471 -15.32 4.54 -8.66
CA SER A 471 -15.46 5.68 -7.76
C SER A 471 -14.10 6.24 -7.35
N MET A 472 -13.87 7.53 -7.59
CA MET A 472 -12.64 8.19 -7.18
C MET A 472 -12.49 8.23 -5.65
N GLU A 473 -13.59 8.39 -4.90
CA GLU A 473 -13.58 8.31 -3.43
C GLU A 473 -13.15 6.93 -2.93
N GLN A 474 -13.52 5.87 -3.65
CA GLN A 474 -13.12 4.51 -3.31
C GLN A 474 -11.62 4.31 -3.63
N MET A 475 -11.16 4.77 -4.79
CA MET A 475 -9.74 4.71 -5.17
C MET A 475 -8.85 5.46 -4.17
N ILE A 476 -9.29 6.60 -3.65
CA ILE A 476 -8.60 7.35 -2.60
C ILE A 476 -8.48 6.49 -1.33
N LYS A 477 -9.57 5.90 -0.84
CA LYS A 477 -9.53 5.00 0.33
C LYS A 477 -8.59 3.82 0.10
N GLU A 478 -8.65 3.20 -1.08
CA GLU A 478 -7.78 2.11 -1.47
C GLU A 478 -6.30 2.54 -1.49
N SER A 479 -5.98 3.75 -1.94
CA SER A 479 -4.59 4.26 -1.97
C SER A 479 -3.94 4.43 -0.59
N TYR A 480 -4.76 4.58 0.46
CA TYR A 480 -4.27 4.58 1.85
C TYR A 480 -4.20 3.16 2.42
N ASN A 481 -5.03 2.24 1.91
CA ASN A 481 -5.03 0.83 2.31
C ASN A 481 -3.96 0.01 1.57
N SER A 482 -3.55 0.38 0.35
CA SER A 482 -2.51 -0.33 -0.43
C SER A 482 -1.11 -0.18 0.17
N LEU A 483 -0.93 0.69 1.16
CA LEU A 483 0.25 0.69 2.03
C LEU A 483 0.29 -0.55 2.95
N LEU A 484 -0.86 -1.21 3.18
CA LEU A 484 -0.98 -2.49 3.90
C LEU A 484 -0.90 -3.69 2.94
N SER A 485 -1.38 -3.55 1.70
CA SER A 485 -1.27 -4.58 0.64
C SER A 485 -0.29 -4.11 -0.44
N SER A 486 0.99 -4.41 -0.29
CA SER A 486 2.05 -4.05 -1.25
C SER A 486 2.02 -4.84 -2.56
N ALA A 487 0.87 -5.33 -2.99
CA ALA A 487 0.67 -5.72 -4.37
C ALA A 487 0.36 -4.43 -5.14
N PRO A 488 1.01 -4.15 -6.29
CA PRO A 488 0.53 -3.10 -7.16
C PRO A 488 -0.96 -3.36 -7.39
N SER A 489 -1.80 -2.37 -7.05
CA SER A 489 -3.22 -2.43 -7.35
C SER A 489 -3.35 -2.80 -8.82
N ASN A 490 -3.97 -3.94 -9.11
CA ASN A 490 -4.42 -4.30 -10.44
C ASN A 490 -5.35 -3.17 -10.90
N GLY A 491 -4.77 -2.18 -11.57
CA GLY A 491 -5.49 -1.31 -12.47
C GLY A 491 -5.86 -2.20 -13.64
N ASN A 492 -7.13 -2.58 -13.69
CA ASN A 492 -7.74 -3.02 -14.94
C ASN A 492 -7.56 -1.93 -15.99
#